data_AF-A0A925C4L4-F1
#
_entry.id   AF-A0A925C4L4-F1
#
_cell.length_a   1.000
_cell.length_b   1.000
_cell.length_c   1.000
_cell.angle_alpha   90.00
_cell.angle_beta   90.00
_cell.angle_gamma   90.00
#
_symmetry.space_group_name_H-M   'P 1'
#
loop_
_entity.id
_entity.type
_entity.pdbx_description
1 polymer ?
#
loop_
_entity_poly.entity_id
_entity_poly.type
_entity_poly.pdbx_seq_one_letter_code
_entity_poly.pdbx_strand_id
1 'polypeptide(L)'
;MLGFLAIFAAALAGFAGLGIWAGAAGAIALASLSYAEHYQLYRRGQELGVTEVLRGTVVRSFANALIASGGAYAAGLLLRVL
;
A
#
# COMPACT_ATOMS: atom_id res chain seq x y z
N MET A 1 -6.07 11.70 2.42
CA MET A 1 -5.76 12.17 1.03
C MET A 1 -4.51 11.50 0.45
N LEU A 2 -3.41 11.38 1.20
CA LEU A 2 -2.17 10.78 0.70
C LEU A 2 -2.33 9.32 0.23
N GLY A 3 -3.16 8.51 0.90
CA GLY A 3 -3.42 7.13 0.45
C GLY A 3 -4.11 7.05 -0.91
N PHE A 4 -5.08 7.93 -1.17
CA PHE A 4 -5.69 8.06 -2.51
C PHE A 4 -4.64 8.45 -3.55
N LEU A 5 -3.78 9.41 -3.22
CA LEU A 5 -2.74 9.90 -4.13
C LEU A 5 -1.73 8.82 -4.48
N ALA A 6 -1.39 7.93 -3.54
CA ALA A 6 -0.53 6.78 -3.77
C ALA A 6 -1.16 5.75 -4.73
N ILE A 7 -2.45 5.45 -4.56
CA ILE A 7 -3.20 4.54 -5.45
C ILE A 7 -3.35 5.16 -6.85
N PHE A 8 -3.68 6.45 -6.92
CA PHE A 8 -3.82 7.18 -8.17
C PHE A 8 -2.49 7.25 -8.93
N ALA A 9 -1.38 7.51 -8.24
CA ALA A 9 -0.04 7.49 -8.83
C ALA A 9 0.33 6.10 -9.37
N ALA A 10 -0.07 5.02 -8.69
CA ALA A 10 0.12 3.66 -9.19
C ALA A 10 -0.67 3.42 -10.49
N ALA A 11 -1.92 3.89 -10.59
CA ALA A 11 -2.71 3.83 -11.82
C ALA A 11 -2.10 4.66 -12.96
N LEU A 12 -1.66 5.89 -12.67
CA LEU A 12 -0.94 6.73 -13.64
C LEU A 12 0.35 6.04 -14.12
N ALA A 13 1.07 5.37 -13.23
CA ALA A 13 2.28 4.66 -13.60
C ALA A 13 2.00 3.47 -14.53
N GLY A 14 0.91 2.74 -14.28
CA GLY A 14 0.43 1.69 -15.18
C GLY A 14 0.06 2.25 -16.55
N PHE A 15 -0.67 3.36 -16.59
CA PHE A 15 -1.04 4.02 -17.85
C PHE A 15 0.18 4.53 -18.63
N ALA A 16 1.14 5.16 -17.94
CA ALA A 16 2.40 5.60 -18.52
C ALA A 16 3.30 4.43 -18.99
N GLY A 17 3.00 3.19 -18.58
CA GLY A 17 3.76 1.99 -18.94
C GLY A 17 5.13 1.97 -18.27
N LEU A 18 5.22 2.49 -17.05
CA LEU A 18 6.39 2.29 -16.19
C LEU A 18 6.53 0.80 -15.85
N GLY A 19 7.68 0.40 -15.31
CA GLY A 19 7.91 -1.00 -14.95
C GLY A 19 6.97 -1.49 -13.85
N ILE A 20 6.77 -2.81 -13.76
CA ILE A 20 5.90 -3.47 -12.76
C ILE A 20 6.28 -3.15 -11.30
N TRP A 21 7.52 -2.74 -11.08
CA TRP A 21 8.00 -2.26 -9.77
C TRP A 21 7.23 -1.02 -9.27
N ALA A 22 6.59 -0.24 -10.15
CA ALA A 22 5.81 0.93 -9.76
C ALA A 22 4.58 0.55 -8.90
N GLY A 23 3.93 -0.58 -9.18
CA GLY A 23 2.86 -1.11 -8.34
C GLY A 23 3.35 -1.50 -6.94
N ALA A 24 4.55 -2.09 -6.85
CA ALA A 24 5.18 -2.42 -5.57
C ALA A 24 5.59 -1.16 -4.79
N ALA A 25 6.09 -0.12 -5.47
CA ALA A 25 6.42 1.16 -4.85
C ALA A 25 5.18 1.83 -4.23
N GLY A 26 4.03 1.80 -4.92
CA GLY A 26 2.77 2.31 -4.36
C GLY A 26 2.28 1.53 -3.13
N ALA A 27 2.50 0.21 -3.10
CA ALA A 27 2.18 -0.61 -1.94
C ALA A 27 3.06 -0.27 -0.72
N ILE A 28 4.35 -0.05 -0.94
CA ILE A 28 5.28 0.42 0.11
C ILE A 28 4.84 1.79 0.62
N ALA A 29 4.51 2.73 -0.27
CA ALA A 29 4.03 4.05 0.13
C ALA A 29 2.75 3.99 0.99
N LEU A 30 1.78 3.14 0.62
CA LEU A 30 0.56 2.90 1.41
C LEU A 30 0.86 2.27 2.77
N ALA A 31 1.78 1.31 2.83
CA ALA A 31 2.18 0.66 4.07
C ALA A 31 2.91 1.63 5.02
N SER A 32 3.82 2.45 4.48
CA SER A 32 4.49 3.51 5.25
C SER A 32 3.51 4.54 5.78
N LEU A 33 2.50 4.92 4.98
CA LEU A 33 1.43 5.82 5.42
C LEU A 33 0.60 5.22 6.55
N SER A 34 0.18 3.95 6.39
CA SER A 34 -0.56 3.20 7.39
C SER A 34 0.20 3.13 8.72
N TYR A 35 1.51 2.87 8.66
CA TYR A 35 2.37 2.86 9.83
C TYR A 35 2.48 4.24 10.49
N ALA A 36 2.65 5.31 9.71
CA ALA A 36 2.73 6.67 10.21
C ALA A 36 1.42 7.11 10.90
N GLU A 37 0.26 6.78 10.34
CA GLU A 37 -1.04 7.11 10.92
C GLU A 37 -1.34 6.35 12.21
N HIS A 38 -0.91 5.07 12.30
CA HIS A 38 -1.25 4.20 13.43
C HIS A 38 -0.08 3.96 14.39
N TYR A 39 1.01 4.73 14.28
CA TYR A 39 2.25 4.53 15.04
C TYR A 39 2.02 4.43 16.56
N GLN A 40 1.12 5.24 17.12
CA GLN A 40 0.83 5.21 18.57
C GLN A 40 0.15 3.90 19.00
N LEU A 41 -0.70 3.32 18.15
CA LEU A 41 -1.34 2.02 18.42
C LEU A 41 -0.30 0.90 18.34
N TYR A 42 0.61 0.95 17.36
CA TYR A 42 1.75 0.04 17.27
C TYR A 42 2.59 0.06 18.53
N ARG A 43 2.97 1.25 18.99
CA ARG A 43 3.78 1.43 20.20
C ARG A 43 3.08 0.89 21.44
N ARG A 44 1.81 1.25 21.65
CA ARG A 44 1.04 0.79 22.83
C ARG A 44 0.85 -0.73 22.84
N GLY A 45 0.57 -1.35 21.69
CA GLY A 45 0.42 -2.80 21.66
C GLY A 45 1.75 -3.55 21.83
N GLN A 46 2.89 -2.95 21.50
CA GLN A 46 4.20 -3.49 21.88
C GLN A 46 4.42 -3.39 23.40
N GLU A 47 4.09 -2.26 24.01
CA GLU A 47 4.17 -2.05 25.47
C GLU A 47 3.28 -3.04 26.25
N LEU A 48 2.15 -3.45 25.67
CA LEU A 48 1.22 -4.44 26.24
C LEU A 48 1.55 -5.90 25.92
N GLY A 49 2.64 -6.18 25.18
CA GLY A 49 3.05 -7.54 24.83
C GLY A 49 2.18 -8.23 23.76
N VAL A 50 1.34 -7.48 23.05
CA VAL A 50 0.42 -8.00 22.01
C VAL A 50 1.09 -8.07 20.63
N THR A 51 2.37 -8.41 20.61
CA THR A 51 3.26 -8.30 19.44
C THR A 51 2.85 -9.23 18.27
N GLU A 52 2.30 -10.41 18.56
CA GLU A 52 1.91 -11.37 17.53
C GLU A 52 0.68 -10.91 16.72
N VAL A 53 -0.34 -10.37 17.40
CA VAL A 53 -1.55 -9.83 16.75
C VAL A 53 -1.18 -8.58 15.92
N LEU A 54 -0.29 -7.76 16.45
CA LEU A 54 0.26 -6.60 15.74
C LEU A 54 0.97 -7.02 14.46
N ARG A 55 1.88 -8.01 14.53
CA ARG A 55 2.58 -8.53 13.35
C ARG A 55 1.60 -9.06 12.30
N GLY A 56 0.59 -9.84 12.71
CA GLY A 56 -0.45 -10.32 11.81
C GLY A 56 -1.22 -9.19 11.13
N THR A 57 -1.47 -8.10 11.85
CA THR A 57 -2.17 -6.91 11.34
C THR A 57 -1.32 -6.15 10.32
N VAL A 58 -0.02 -5.96 10.59
CA VAL A 58 0.91 -5.33 9.63
C VAL A 58 0.95 -6.11 8.33
N VAL A 59 1.11 -7.43 8.40
CA VAL A 59 1.22 -8.29 7.22
C VAL A 59 -0.06 -8.23 6.39
N ARG A 60 -1.24 -8.30 7.03
CA ARG A 60 -2.52 -8.15 6.33
C ARG A 60 -2.70 -6.77 5.72
N SER A 61 -2.32 -5.71 6.44
CA SER A 61 -2.37 -4.33 5.92
C SER A 61 -1.46 -4.18 4.70
N PHE A 62 -0.25 -4.75 4.74
CA PHE A 62 0.68 -4.75 3.61
C PHE A 62 0.15 -5.54 2.42
N ALA A 63 -0.45 -6.71 2.65
CA ALA A 63 -1.08 -7.50 1.59
C ALA A 63 -2.23 -6.72 0.92
N ASN A 64 -3.07 -6.04 1.70
CA ASN A 64 -4.13 -5.19 1.17
C ASN A 64 -3.56 -4.01 0.36
N ALA A 65 -2.47 -3.40 0.81
CA ALA A 65 -1.79 -2.34 0.07
C ALA A 65 -1.22 -2.83 -1.26
N LEU A 66 -0.65 -4.05 -1.31
CA LEU A 66 -0.19 -4.69 -2.54
C LEU A 66 -1.34 -4.92 -3.52
N ILE A 67 -2.47 -5.45 -3.04
CA ILE A 67 -3.65 -5.70 -3.88
C ILE A 67 -4.21 -4.39 -4.42
N ALA A 68 -4.36 -3.37 -3.57
CA ALA A 68 -4.91 -2.08 -3.98
C ALA A 68 -4.00 -1.37 -5.00
N SER A 69 -2.70 -1.25 -4.72
CA SER A 69 -1.75 -0.60 -5.61
C SER A 69 -1.53 -1.38 -6.91
N GLY A 70 -1.40 -2.71 -6.81
CA GLY A 70 -1.26 -3.59 -7.97
C GLY A 70 -2.51 -3.59 -8.86
N GLY A 71 -3.70 -3.62 -8.26
CA GLY A 71 -4.98 -3.52 -8.99
C GLY A 71 -5.13 -2.18 -9.71
N ALA A 72 -4.77 -1.08 -9.05
CA ALA A 72 -4.77 0.25 -9.67
C ALA A 72 -3.77 0.36 -10.82
N TYR A 73 -2.56 -0.15 -10.65
CA TYR A 73 -1.55 -0.22 -11.72
C TYR A 73 -2.03 -1.06 -12.91
N ALA A 74 -2.63 -2.23 -12.65
CA ALA A 74 -3.18 -3.09 -13.69
C ALA A 74 -4.34 -2.41 -14.43
N ALA A 75 -5.22 -1.70 -13.73
CA ALA A 75 -6.28 -0.90 -14.33
C ALA A 75 -5.70 0.21 -15.24
N GLY A 76 -4.65 0.89 -14.80
CA GLY A 76 -3.93 1.86 -15.62
C GLY A 76 -3.33 1.27 -16.90
N LEU A 77 -2.72 0.08 -16.80
CA LEU A 77 -2.22 -0.66 -17.96
C LEU A 77 -3.34 -1.03 -18.93
N LEU A 78 -4.48 -1.52 -18.43
CA LEU A 78 -5.64 -1.87 -19.27
C LEU A 78 -6.17 -0.64 -20.01
N LEU A 79 -6.28 0.50 -19.33
CA LEU A 79 -6.71 1.78 -19.93
C LEU A 79 -5.75 2.31 -21.00
N ARG A 80 -4.48 1.89 -20.98
CA ARG A 80 -3.52 2.24 -22.04
C ARG A 80 -3.77 1.43 -23.32
N VAL A 81 -4.26 0.20 -23.19
CA VAL A 81 -4.42 -0.76 -24.30
C VAL A 81 -5.80 -0.64 -24.96
N LEU A 82 -6.81 -0.21 -24.21
CA LEU A 82 -8.15 0.15 -24.70
C LEU A 82 -8.14 1.47 -25.48
#